data_AF-A0A7I8W625-F1
#
_entry.id   AF-A0A7I8W625-F1
#
_cell.length_a   1.000
_cell.length_b   1.000
_cell.length_c   1.000
_cell.angle_alpha   90.00
_cell.angle_beta   90.00
_cell.angle_gamma   90.00
#
_symmetry.space_group_name_H-M   'P 1'
#
loop_
_entity.id
_entity.type
_entity.pdbx_description
1 polymer ?
#
loop_
_entity_poly.entity_id
_entity_poly.type
_entity_poly.pdbx_seq_one_letter_code
_entity_poly.pdbx_strand_id
1 'polypeptide(L)'
;MDDSKLLESTAFENSAASIFNIFDSVMENSENVDEAIKTCQRAGRMHSRIQNFDVAYFKDMEGTYIEACKNVLGDRFTEATEKNFRLLYGFVVQHMIDGLQATKSKVTTVDANRI
;
A
#
# COMPACT_ATOMS: atom_id res chain seq x y z
N MET A 1 7.70 11.63 19.71
CA MET A 1 8.38 11.95 18.44
C MET A 1 7.96 13.36 18.10
N ASP A 2 8.87 14.22 17.67
CA ASP A 2 8.51 15.59 17.26
C ASP A 2 8.04 15.53 15.81
N ASP A 3 6.74 15.69 15.58
CA ASP A 3 6.12 15.56 14.25
C ASP A 3 6.73 16.54 13.24
N SER A 4 7.26 17.68 13.70
CA SER A 4 7.98 18.65 12.86
C SER A 4 9.21 18.03 12.21
N LYS A 5 9.90 17.10 12.88
CA LYS A 5 11.11 16.44 12.34
C LYS A 5 10.79 15.33 11.34
N LEU A 6 9.60 14.76 11.40
CA LEU A 6 9.11 13.79 10.41
C LEU A 6 8.77 14.49 9.10
N LEU A 7 8.13 15.65 9.17
CA LEU A 7 7.72 16.43 8.00
C LEU A 7 8.91 16.97 7.20
N GLU A 8 10.04 17.23 7.86
CA GLU A 8 11.28 17.68 7.22
C GLU A 8 12.19 16.51 6.78
N SER A 9 11.79 15.26 7.03
CA SER A 9 12.61 14.09 6.75
C SER A 9 12.48 13.63 5.29
N THR A 10 13.57 13.75 4.53
CA THR A 10 13.67 13.19 3.18
C THR A 10 13.39 11.68 3.14
N ALA A 11 13.73 10.94 4.20
CA ALA A 11 13.45 9.51 4.27
C ALA A 11 11.94 9.22 4.36
N PHE A 12 11.21 10.06 5.09
CA PHE A 12 9.76 9.97 5.18
C PHE A 12 9.12 10.36 3.84
N GLU A 13 9.56 11.48 3.25
CA GLU A 13 9.09 11.95 1.94
C GLU A 13 9.27 10.90 0.84
N ASN A 14 10.47 10.31 0.72
CA ASN A 14 10.74 9.25 -0.25
C ASN A 14 9.86 8.01 -0.05
N SER A 15 9.59 7.66 1.21
CA SER A 15 8.71 6.53 1.54
C SER A 15 7.25 6.83 1.17
N ALA A 16 6.77 8.04 1.48
CA ALA A 16 5.43 8.48 1.12
C ALA A 16 5.25 8.54 -0.41
N ALA A 17 6.21 9.09 -1.14
CA ALA A 17 6.18 9.12 -2.61
C ALA A 17 6.10 7.72 -3.21
N SER A 18 6.84 6.76 -2.66
CA SER A 18 6.80 5.36 -3.11
C SER A 18 5.42 4.72 -2.91
N ILE A 19 4.69 5.11 -1.87
CA ILE A 19 3.31 4.65 -1.63
C ILE A 19 2.39 5.23 -2.70
N PHE A 20 2.39 6.54 -2.92
CA PHE A 20 1.52 7.18 -3.92
C PHE A 20 1.80 6.71 -5.35
N ASN A 21 3.05 6.46 -5.71
CA ASN A 21 3.41 5.89 -7.00
C ASN A 21 2.76 4.51 -7.28
N ILE A 22 2.44 3.73 -6.24
CA ILE A 22 1.70 2.47 -6.40
C ILE A 22 0.26 2.76 -6.79
N PHE A 23 -0.39 3.73 -6.15
CA PHE A 23 -1.75 4.14 -6.48
C PHE A 23 -1.83 4.70 -7.90
N ASP A 24 -0.89 5.57 -8.28
CA ASP A 24 -0.81 6.14 -9.63
C ASP A 24 -0.65 5.03 -10.67
N SER A 25 0.29 4.10 -10.45
CA SER A 25 0.52 2.98 -11.36
C SER A 25 -0.71 2.07 -11.50
N VAL A 26 -1.47 1.84 -10.42
CA VAL A 26 -2.70 1.06 -10.46
C VAL A 26 -3.80 1.80 -11.24
N MET A 27 -3.94 3.11 -11.06
CA MET A 27 -4.90 3.92 -11.81
C MET A 27 -4.56 3.96 -13.31
N GLU A 28 -3.29 4.15 -13.65
CA GLU A 28 -2.77 4.13 -15.04
C GLU A 28 -2.99 2.77 -15.73
N ASN A 29 -2.95 1.68 -14.97
CA ASN A 29 -3.17 0.32 -15.47
C ASN A 29 -4.58 -0.21 -15.19
N SER A 30 -5.57 0.68 -14.99
CA SER A 30 -6.96 0.26 -14.73
C SER A 30 -7.57 -0.58 -15.85
N GLU A 31 -7.11 -0.42 -17.09
CA GLU A 31 -7.50 -1.26 -18.24
C GLU A 31 -6.68 -2.56 -18.36
N ASN A 32 -5.55 -2.66 -17.67
CA ASN A 32 -4.69 -3.83 -17.60
C ASN A 32 -4.55 -4.31 -16.14
N VAL A 33 -5.65 -4.86 -15.63
CA VAL A 33 -5.79 -5.27 -14.22
C VAL A 33 -4.70 -6.26 -13.78
N ASP A 34 -4.24 -7.14 -14.67
CA ASP A 34 -3.16 -8.09 -14.35
C ASP A 34 -1.84 -7.37 -13.99
N GLU A 35 -1.53 -6.27 -14.67
CA GLU A 35 -0.33 -5.47 -14.38
C GLU A 35 -0.49 -4.67 -13.08
N ALA A 36 -1.68 -4.12 -12.84
CA ALA A 36 -2.01 -3.47 -11.58
C ALA A 36 -1.84 -4.45 -10.39
N ILE A 37 -2.37 -5.66 -10.51
CA ILE A 37 -2.22 -6.72 -9.48
C ILE A 37 -0.75 -7.06 -9.25
N LYS A 38 0.04 -7.27 -10.32
CA LYS A 38 1.47 -7.56 -10.19
C LYS A 38 2.23 -6.46 -9.48
N THR A 39 1.89 -5.20 -9.75
CA THR A 39 2.48 -4.03 -9.09
C THR A 39 2.19 -4.04 -7.59
N CYS A 40 0.92 -4.21 -7.20
CA CYS A 40 0.52 -4.32 -5.78
C CYS A 40 1.24 -5.49 -5.08
N GLN A 41 1.24 -6.67 -5.69
CA GLN A 41 1.88 -7.85 -5.10
C GLN A 41 3.40 -7.64 -4.96
N ARG A 42 4.06 -6.98 -5.92
CA ARG A 42 5.49 -6.65 -5.83
C ARG A 42 5.75 -5.71 -4.65
N ALA A 43 4.95 -4.67 -4.47
CA ALA A 43 5.06 -3.77 -3.32
C ALA A 43 4.82 -4.50 -1.99
N GLY A 44 3.81 -5.37 -1.94
CA GLY A 44 3.53 -6.23 -0.79
C GLY A 44 4.71 -7.12 -0.40
N ARG A 45 5.35 -7.77 -1.38
CA ARG A 45 6.55 -8.61 -1.15
C ARG A 45 7.69 -7.83 -0.49
N MET A 46 7.86 -6.54 -0.79
CA MET A 46 8.93 -5.73 -0.21
C MET A 46 8.82 -5.60 1.31
N HIS A 47 7.60 -5.64 1.85
CA HIS A 47 7.34 -5.57 3.28
C HIS A 47 7.77 -6.83 4.04
N SER A 48 8.05 -7.94 3.34
CA SER A 48 8.63 -9.14 3.98
C SER A 48 10.03 -8.90 4.56
N ARG A 49 10.71 -7.82 4.13
CA ARG A 49 12.02 -7.41 4.63
C ARG A 49 11.96 -6.67 5.96
N ILE A 50 10.77 -6.23 6.37
CA ILE A 50 10.57 -5.52 7.63
C ILE A 50 10.27 -6.56 8.70
N GLN A 51 11.13 -6.63 9.71
CA GLN A 51 10.97 -7.57 10.82
C GLN A 51 9.65 -7.32 11.55
N ASN A 52 8.89 -8.38 11.82
CA ASN A 52 7.61 -8.34 12.53
C ASN A 52 6.56 -7.40 11.90
N PHE A 53 6.60 -7.19 10.58
CA PHE A 53 5.58 -6.41 9.91
C PHE A 53 4.19 -7.04 10.06
N ASP A 54 3.26 -6.26 10.63
CA ASP A 54 1.85 -6.61 10.78
C ASP A 54 1.04 -6.08 9.59
N VAL A 55 0.24 -6.96 8.99
CA VAL A 55 -0.66 -6.60 7.89
C VAL A 55 -1.78 -5.64 8.33
N ALA A 56 -2.08 -5.58 9.63
CA ALA A 56 -3.02 -4.62 10.20
C ALA A 56 -2.63 -3.17 9.87
N TYR A 57 -1.33 -2.87 9.82
CA TYR A 57 -0.83 -1.52 9.52
C TYR A 57 -1.26 -1.03 8.13
N PHE A 58 -1.44 -1.92 7.13
CA PHE A 58 -2.02 -1.49 5.85
C PHE A 58 -3.46 -1.06 5.97
N LYS A 59 -4.24 -1.70 6.85
CA LYS A 59 -5.65 -1.36 7.04
C LYS A 59 -5.80 -0.07 7.84
N ASP A 60 -4.97 0.10 8.87
CA ASP A 60 -4.99 1.29 9.72
C ASP A 60 -4.70 2.59 8.94
N MET A 61 -3.97 2.49 7.83
CA MET A 61 -3.63 3.62 6.95
C MET A 61 -4.78 4.11 6.05
N GLU A 62 -5.88 3.37 5.91
CA GLU A 62 -7.00 3.76 5.02
C GLU A 62 -7.58 5.12 5.42
N GLY A 63 -7.80 5.33 6.72
CA GLY A 63 -8.36 6.58 7.23
C GLY A 63 -7.50 7.78 6.88
N THR A 64 -6.19 7.67 7.09
CA THR A 64 -5.22 8.72 6.77
C THR A 64 -5.15 9.00 5.27
N TYR A 65 -5.22 7.96 4.43
CA TYR A 65 -5.26 8.11 2.97
C TYR A 65 -6.50 8.89 2.53
N ILE A 66 -7.67 8.51 3.03
CA ILE A 66 -8.94 9.18 2.70
C ILE A 66 -8.94 10.65 3.16
N GLU A 67 -8.49 10.92 4.38
CA GLU A 67 -8.38 12.30 4.88
C GLU A 67 -7.36 13.12 4.07
N ALA A 68 -6.25 12.53 3.63
CA ALA A 68 -5.31 13.20 2.74
C ALA A 68 -5.94 13.56 1.39
N CYS A 69 -6.65 12.62 0.75
CA CYS A 69 -7.37 12.88 -0.49
C CYS A 69 -8.42 13.98 -0.32
N LYS A 70 -9.16 13.98 0.79
CA LYS A 70 -10.15 15.00 1.13
C LYS A 70 -9.53 16.38 1.28
N ASN A 71 -8.40 16.48 1.99
CA ASN A 71 -7.69 17.74 2.18
C ASN A 71 -7.14 18.30 0.85
N VAL A 72 -6.64 17.44 -0.03
CA VAL A 72 -6.08 17.86 -1.34
C VAL A 72 -7.18 18.27 -2.32
N LEU A 73 -8.29 17.52 -2.37
CA LEU A 73 -9.35 17.73 -3.35
C LEU A 73 -10.38 18.77 -2.91
N GLY A 74 -10.47 19.08 -1.61
CA GLY A 74 -11.40 20.04 -1.05
C GLY A 74 -12.84 19.75 -1.50
N ASP A 75 -13.50 20.74 -2.09
CA ASP A 75 -14.88 20.64 -2.57
C ASP A 75 -15.10 19.59 -3.66
N ARG A 76 -14.04 19.10 -4.31
CA ARG A 76 -14.12 18.00 -5.31
C ARG A 76 -14.20 16.61 -4.65
N PHE A 77 -13.98 16.54 -3.33
CA PHE A 77 -14.13 15.30 -2.58
C PHE A 77 -15.60 15.07 -2.22
N THR A 78 -16.32 14.43 -3.14
CA THR A 78 -17.74 14.05 -2.97
C THR A 78 -17.88 12.66 -2.37
N GLU A 79 -19.09 12.27 -1.97
CA GLU A 79 -19.39 10.89 -1.55
C GLU A 79 -19.02 9.84 -2.62
N ALA A 80 -19.24 10.17 -3.91
CA ALA A 80 -18.84 9.31 -5.01
C ALA A 80 -17.31 9.18 -5.11
N THR A 81 -16.61 10.31 -4.93
CA THR A 81 -15.14 10.36 -4.88
C THR A 81 -14.60 9.50 -3.73
N GLU A 82 -15.16 9.64 -2.52
CA GLU A 82 -14.78 8.84 -1.34
C GLU A 82 -14.98 7.35 -1.59
N LYS A 83 -16.16 6.96 -2.08
CA LYS A 83 -16.47 5.56 -2.38
C LYS A 83 -15.45 4.97 -3.37
N ASN A 84 -15.08 5.70 -4.41
CA ASN A 84 -14.10 5.24 -5.39
C ASN A 84 -12.70 5.12 -4.79
N PHE A 85 -12.27 6.08 -3.96
CA PHE A 85 -10.96 5.99 -3.30
C PHE A 85 -10.86 4.86 -2.29
N ARG A 86 -11.93 4.57 -1.54
CA ARG A 86 -11.99 3.41 -0.64
C ARG A 86 -11.92 2.09 -1.41
N LEU A 87 -12.62 1.99 -2.54
CA LEU A 87 -12.55 0.83 -3.43
C LEU A 87 -11.13 0.63 -3.98
N LEU A 88 -10.50 1.71 -4.46
CA LEU A 88 -9.12 1.68 -4.93
C LEU A 88 -8.16 1.24 -3.81
N TYR A 89 -8.29 1.82 -2.62
CA TYR A 89 -7.45 1.49 -1.47
C TYR A 89 -7.59 0.01 -1.07
N GLY A 90 -8.83 -0.48 -0.99
CA GLY A 90 -9.11 -1.88 -0.71
C GLY A 90 -8.48 -2.83 -1.73
N PHE A 91 -8.58 -2.50 -3.02
CA PHE A 91 -7.94 -3.26 -4.10
C PHE A 91 -6.42 -3.33 -3.95
N VAL A 92 -5.77 -2.17 -3.72
CA VAL A 92 -4.32 -2.08 -3.55
C VAL A 92 -3.87 -2.90 -2.34
N VAL A 93 -4.48 -2.67 -1.18
CA VAL A 93 -4.09 -3.33 0.08
C VAL A 93 -4.32 -4.84 0.02
N GLN A 94 -5.43 -5.30 -0.53
CA GLN A 94 -5.70 -6.73 -0.65
C GLN A 94 -4.57 -7.43 -1.43
N HIS A 95 -4.21 -6.89 -2.60
CA HIS A 95 -3.17 -7.51 -3.42
C HIS A 95 -1.75 -7.31 -2.88
N MET A 96 -1.50 -6.25 -2.10
CA MET A 96 -0.26 -6.14 -1.32
C MET A 96 -0.17 -7.23 -0.23
N ILE A 97 -1.26 -7.49 0.50
CA ILE A 97 -1.31 -8.56 1.51
C ILE A 97 -1.06 -9.91 0.86
N ASP A 98 -1.70 -10.21 -0.28
CA ASP A 98 -1.50 -11.45 -1.03
C ASP A 98 -0.01 -11.63 -1.40
N GLY A 99 0.63 -10.56 -1.90
CA GLY A 99 2.05 -10.57 -2.24
C GLY A 99 2.96 -10.85 -1.03
N LEU A 100 2.68 -10.23 0.11
CA LEU A 100 3.42 -10.46 1.35
C LEU A 100 3.27 -11.90 1.84
N GLN A 101 2.05 -12.41 1.87
CA GLN A 101 1.75 -13.78 2.34
C GLN A 101 2.36 -14.84 1.44
N ALA A 102 2.33 -14.67 0.11
CA ALA A 102 2.98 -15.58 -0.83
C ALA A 102 4.49 -15.74 -0.59
N THR A 103 5.14 -14.73 -0.01
CA THR A 103 6.55 -14.79 0.38
C THR A 103 6.74 -15.59 1.67
N LYS A 104 5.90 -15.33 2.69
CA LYS A 104 5.94 -16.06 3.96
C LYS A 104 5.70 -17.57 3.76
N SER A 105 4.74 -17.96 2.92
CA SER A 105 4.44 -19.38 2.63
C SER A 105 5.57 -20.12 1.90
N LYS A 106 6.36 -19.42 1.06
CA LYS A 106 7.53 -20.00 0.39
C LYS A 106 8.71 -20.21 1.34
N VAL A 107 8.92 -19.33 2.32
CA VAL A 107 9.97 -19.50 3.33
C VAL A 107 9.72 -20.75 4.16
N THR A 108 8.48 -20.93 4.66
CA THR A 108 8.12 -22.09 5.50
C THR A 108 8.27 -23.44 4.79
N THR A 109 8.09 -23.49 3.46
CA THR A 109 8.23 -24.74 2.68
C THR A 109 9.67 -25.07 2.30
N VAL A 110 10.54 -24.08 2.14
CA VAL A 110 11.98 -24.31 1.87
C VAL A 110 12.71 -24.82 3.12
N ASP A 111 12.33 -24.34 4.32
CA ASP A 111 12.93 -24.79 5.57
C ASP A 111 12.50 -26.22 5.96
N ALA A 112 11.30 -26.66 5.57
CA ALA A 112 10.81 -28.02 5.80
C ALA A 112 11.50 -29.09 4.91
N ASN A 113 12.05 -28.69 3.76
CA ASN A 113 12.74 -29.59 2.81
C ASN A 113 14.28 -29.65 3.02
N ARG A 114 14.78 -29.06 4.12
CA ARG A 114 16.21 -29.02 4.46
C ARG A 114 16.59 -29.86 5.69
N ILE A 115 15.69 -30.72 6.17
CA ILE A 115 15.91 -31.64 7.31
C ILE A 115 15.93 -33.08 6.80
#